data_AF-A0A353Q319-F1
#
_entry.id   AF-A0A353Q319-F1
#
_cell.length_a   1.000
_cell.length_b   1.000
_cell.length_c   1.000
_cell.angle_alpha   90.00
_cell.angle_beta   90.00
_cell.angle_gamma   90.00
#
_symmetry.space_group_name_H-M   'P 1'
#
loop_
_entity.id
_entity.type
_entity.pdbx_description
1 polymer ?
#
loop_
_entity_poly.entity_id
_entity_poly.type
_entity_poly.pdbx_seq_one_letter_code
_entity_poly.pdbx_strand_id
1 'polypeptide(L)'
;PQYIYNQIYSSLPIKSNFILSSILYASFNTVSASGVLCPLVHEYKEKKHFISGCTIGSIVLTILVLIINLSIIVYAPKSYYFEIPNLYLSKVSDSLLPPFVSAAILLEMFSTEISDLYSIAKAFQFSFKISYINALIIIILFSIPFAFIGFSNLINILYPAFGAAGILFCAACMVKYDRNL
;
A
#
# COMPACT_ATOMS: atom_id res chain seq x y z
N PRO A 1 24.15 29.90 3.71
CA PRO A 1 23.79 29.36 2.37
C PRO A 1 24.30 27.92 2.14
N GLN A 2 25.62 27.65 2.21
CA GLN A 2 26.19 26.31 2.04
C GLN A 2 25.97 25.37 3.25
N TYR A 3 26.03 25.94 4.48
CA TYR A 3 25.86 25.18 5.73
C TYR A 3 24.45 24.57 5.89
N ILE A 4 23.41 25.32 5.51
CA ILE A 4 22.01 24.85 5.52
C ILE A 4 21.82 23.75 4.47
N TYR A 5 22.45 23.91 3.29
CA TYR A 5 22.43 22.90 2.24
C TYR A 5 23.04 21.58 2.74
N ASN A 6 24.28 21.61 3.27
CA ASN A 6 24.94 20.41 3.79
C ASN A 6 24.16 19.75 4.95
N GLN A 7 23.45 20.51 5.78
CA GLN A 7 22.62 19.96 6.85
C GLN A 7 21.39 19.21 6.29
N ILE A 8 20.73 19.76 5.27
CA ILE A 8 19.61 19.10 4.56
C ILE A 8 20.08 17.80 3.91
N TYR A 9 21.20 17.79 3.19
CA TYR A 9 21.75 16.57 2.55
C TYR A 9 22.22 15.51 3.56
N SER A 10 22.73 15.92 4.72
CA SER A 10 23.10 14.98 5.80
C SER A 10 21.89 14.38 6.53
N SER A 11 20.72 15.01 6.42
CA SER A 11 19.47 14.59 7.09
C SER A 11 18.51 13.79 6.19
N LEU A 12 18.79 13.74 4.89
CA LEU A 12 18.02 12.93 3.95
C LEU A 12 18.29 11.45 4.26
N PRO A 13 17.26 10.64 4.59
CA PRO A 13 17.41 9.21 4.78
C PRO A 13 17.61 8.56 3.41
N ILE A 14 18.80 8.72 2.83
CA ILE A 14 19.19 8.04 1.59
C ILE A 14 19.39 6.57 1.96
N LYS A 15 18.31 5.78 1.90
CA LYS A 15 18.43 4.32 1.97
C LYS A 15 19.33 3.88 0.81
N SER A 16 20.39 3.14 1.12
CA SER A 16 21.43 2.77 0.14
C SER A 16 20.90 1.99 -1.07
N ASN A 17 19.73 1.36 -0.94
CA ASN A 17 19.11 0.51 -1.96
C ASN A 17 17.66 0.95 -2.26
N PHE A 18 17.48 2.16 -2.82
CA PHE A 18 16.15 2.65 -3.20
C PHE A 18 15.46 1.73 -4.21
N ILE A 19 16.20 1.15 -5.17
CA ILE A 19 15.67 0.21 -6.18
C ILE A 19 15.01 -0.99 -5.51
N LEU A 20 15.72 -1.65 -4.60
CA LEU A 20 15.19 -2.80 -3.87
C LEU A 20 13.97 -2.39 -3.03
N SER A 21 14.02 -1.22 -2.39
CA SER A 21 12.90 -0.71 -1.60
C SER A 21 11.66 -0.44 -2.47
N SER A 22 11.84 0.10 -3.68
CA SER A 22 10.78 0.32 -4.66
C SER A 22 10.17 -0.99 -5.15
N ILE A 23 10.99 -2.01 -5.43
CA ILE A 23 10.51 -3.34 -5.84
C ILE A 23 9.70 -4.00 -4.72
N LEU A 24 10.22 -3.98 -3.48
CA LEU A 24 9.52 -4.53 -2.31
C LEU A 24 8.19 -3.81 -2.08
N TYR A 25 8.18 -2.48 -2.16
CA TYR A 25 6.96 -1.68 -2.03
C TYR A 25 5.95 -1.98 -3.14
N ALA A 26 6.38 -2.01 -4.41
CA ALA A 26 5.50 -2.31 -5.53
C ALA A 26 4.90 -3.72 -5.41
N SER A 27 5.72 -4.68 -5.00
CA SER A 27 5.29 -6.06 -4.83
C SER A 27 4.30 -6.24 -3.67
N PHE A 28 4.57 -5.60 -2.52
CA PHE A 28 3.63 -5.56 -1.40
C PHE A 28 2.25 -5.03 -1.83
N ASN A 29 2.22 -3.87 -2.51
CA ASN A 29 0.97 -3.28 -2.99
C ASN A 29 0.26 -4.15 -4.04
N THR A 30 1.02 -4.87 -4.87
CA THR A 30 0.44 -5.78 -5.88
C THR A 30 -0.25 -6.98 -5.23
N VAL A 31 0.33 -7.55 -4.17
CA VAL A 31 -0.30 -8.64 -3.41
C VAL A 31 -1.58 -8.16 -2.73
N SER A 32 -1.55 -7.02 -2.05
CA SER A 32 -2.76 -6.45 -1.43
C SER A 32 -3.85 -6.18 -2.48
N ALA A 33 -3.50 -5.56 -3.61
CA ALA A 33 -4.45 -5.31 -4.70
C ALA A 33 -5.04 -6.60 -5.31
N SER A 34 -4.31 -7.72 -5.28
CA SER A 34 -4.80 -9.01 -5.79
C SER A 34 -6.04 -9.51 -5.04
N GLY A 35 -6.20 -9.12 -3.77
CA GLY A 35 -7.34 -9.49 -2.94
C GLY A 35 -8.69 -9.08 -3.54
N VAL A 36 -8.75 -7.92 -4.20
CA VAL A 36 -9.92 -7.46 -4.96
C VAL A 36 -9.86 -7.87 -6.42
N LEU A 37 -8.70 -7.70 -7.07
CA LEU A 37 -8.58 -7.87 -8.51
C LEU A 37 -8.85 -9.31 -8.96
N CYS A 38 -8.41 -10.30 -8.18
CA CYS A 38 -8.59 -11.72 -8.53
C CYS A 38 -10.06 -12.17 -8.46
N PRO A 39 -10.85 -11.86 -7.42
CA PRO A 39 -12.29 -12.10 -7.46
C PRO A 39 -12.99 -11.30 -8.57
N LEU A 40 -12.63 -10.02 -8.72
CA LEU A 40 -13.28 -9.10 -9.64
C LEU A 40 -13.16 -9.53 -11.11
N VAL A 41 -12.09 -10.22 -11.50
CA VAL A 41 -11.92 -10.70 -12.89
C VAL A 41 -13.08 -11.59 -13.37
N HIS A 42 -13.75 -12.31 -12.47
CA HIS A 42 -14.85 -13.21 -12.80
C HIS A 42 -16.16 -12.48 -13.11
N GLU A 43 -16.29 -11.21 -12.69
CA GLU A 43 -17.47 -10.38 -12.94
C GLU A 43 -17.46 -9.76 -14.34
N TYR A 44 -16.30 -9.73 -15.01
CA TYR A 44 -16.15 -9.13 -16.35
C TYR A 44 -16.34 -10.17 -17.46
N LYS A 45 -17.25 -9.88 -18.40
CA LYS A 45 -17.48 -10.71 -19.60
C LYS A 45 -16.29 -10.71 -20.56
N GLU A 46 -15.59 -9.57 -20.67
CA GLU A 46 -14.48 -9.39 -21.60
C GLU A 46 -13.19 -9.00 -20.87
N LYS A 47 -12.13 -9.80 -21.07
CA LYS A 47 -10.79 -9.56 -20.50
C LYS A 47 -10.22 -8.18 -20.88
N LYS A 48 -10.53 -7.69 -22.08
CA LYS A 48 -10.03 -6.40 -22.59
C LYS A 48 -10.48 -5.23 -21.72
N HIS A 49 -11.74 -5.22 -21.29
CA HIS A 49 -12.27 -4.15 -20.43
C HIS A 49 -11.63 -4.16 -19.05
N PHE A 50 -11.41 -5.35 -18.47
CA PHE A 50 -10.70 -5.49 -17.21
C PHE A 50 -9.26 -4.95 -17.28
N ILE A 51 -8.49 -5.35 -18.31
CA ILE A 51 -7.11 -4.89 -18.52
C ILE A 51 -7.07 -3.38 -18.74
N SER A 52 -8.00 -2.83 -19.53
CA SER A 52 -8.09 -1.39 -19.76
C SER A 52 -8.35 -0.62 -18.46
N GLY A 53 -9.27 -1.11 -17.62
CA GLY A 53 -9.54 -0.51 -16.31
C GLY A 53 -8.32 -0.52 -15.40
N CYS A 54 -7.63 -1.65 -15.31
CA CYS A 54 -6.39 -1.78 -14.52
C CYS A 54 -5.29 -0.83 -15.04
N THR A 55 -5.15 -0.72 -16.36
CA THR A 55 -4.15 0.17 -16.99
C THR A 55 -4.44 1.64 -16.66
N ILE A 56 -5.67 2.09 -16.85
CA ILE A 56 -6.06 3.47 -16.55
C ILE A 56 -5.88 3.77 -15.06
N GLY A 57 -6.34 2.86 -14.19
CA GLY A 57 -6.23 3.01 -12.74
C GLY A 57 -4.77 3.12 -12.28
N SER A 58 -3.88 2.26 -12.77
CA SER A 58 -2.46 2.29 -12.43
C SER A 58 -1.74 3.55 -12.92
N ILE A 59 -2.08 4.08 -14.11
CA ILE A 59 -1.54 5.35 -14.61
C ILE A 59 -1.97 6.51 -13.72
N VAL A 60 -3.26 6.61 -13.39
CA VAL A 60 -3.79 7.67 -12.52
C VAL A 60 -3.14 7.60 -11.14
N LEU A 61 -3.03 6.40 -10.56
CA LEU A 61 -2.41 6.20 -9.25
C LEU A 61 -0.92 6.58 -9.27
N THR A 62 -0.20 6.25 -10.34
CA THR A 62 1.22 6.62 -10.51
C THR A 62 1.40 8.14 -10.54
N ILE A 63 0.54 8.85 -11.26
CA ILE A 63 0.58 10.33 -11.32
C ILE A 63 0.30 10.92 -9.93
N LEU A 64 -0.70 10.41 -9.21
CA LEU A 64 -1.02 10.87 -7.84
C LEU A 64 0.16 10.65 -6.88
N VAL A 65 0.74 9.44 -6.88
CA VAL A 65 1.90 9.12 -6.04
C VAL A 65 3.11 9.98 -6.39
N LEU A 66 3.32 10.30 -7.67
CA LEU A 66 4.39 11.21 -8.11
C LEU A 66 4.19 12.62 -7.54
N ILE A 67 2.98 13.17 -7.63
CA ILE A 67 2.64 14.50 -7.08
C ILE A 67 2.86 14.52 -5.56
N ILE A 68 2.42 13.48 -4.84
CA ILE A 68 2.61 13.36 -3.39
C ILE A 68 4.11 13.31 -3.05
N ASN A 69 4.90 12.48 -3.74
CA ASN A 69 6.34 12.38 -3.49
C ASN A 69 7.07 13.70 -3.74
N LEU A 70 6.76 14.39 -4.84
CA LEU A 70 7.32 15.71 -5.11
C LEU A 70 6.94 16.71 -4.01
N SER A 71 5.69 16.70 -3.55
CA SER A 71 5.23 17.57 -2.47
C SER A 71 5.98 17.27 -1.16
N ILE A 72 6.18 16.00 -0.81
CA ILE A 72 6.96 15.63 0.39
C ILE A 72 8.39 16.18 0.31
N ILE A 73 9.03 16.10 -0.86
CA ILE A 73 10.39 16.62 -1.08
C ILE A 73 10.42 18.16 -0.96
N VAL A 74 9.44 18.87 -1.51
CA VAL A 74 9.36 20.34 -1.45
C VAL A 74 9.29 20.86 -0.01
N TYR A 75 8.59 20.16 0.88
CA TYR A 75 8.45 20.53 2.30
C TYR A 75 9.43 19.80 3.24
N ALA A 76 10.46 19.16 2.68
CA ALA A 76 11.55 18.59 3.44
C ALA A 76 12.35 19.67 4.22
N PRO A 77 12.97 19.35 5.36
CA PRO A 77 13.01 18.03 6.01
C PRO A 77 11.81 17.78 6.95
N LYS A 78 11.00 18.81 7.24
CA LYS A 78 9.92 18.72 8.24
C LYS A 78 8.91 17.62 7.89
N SER A 79 8.58 17.47 6.60
CA SER A 79 7.69 16.43 6.09
C SER A 79 8.11 15.01 6.47
N TYR A 80 9.41 14.73 6.63
CA TYR A 80 9.93 13.39 6.94
C TYR A 80 9.73 12.96 8.40
N TYR A 81 9.47 13.89 9.31
CA TYR A 81 9.33 13.60 10.74
C TYR A 81 7.90 13.25 11.16
N PHE A 82 6.94 13.29 10.24
CA PHE A 82 5.55 12.93 10.50
C PHE A 82 5.27 11.51 10.03
N GLU A 83 4.48 10.75 10.81
CA GLU A 83 4.07 9.39 10.45
C GLU A 83 3.29 9.36 9.12
N ILE A 84 2.49 10.40 8.88
CA ILE A 84 1.69 10.58 7.66
C ILE A 84 2.08 11.93 7.03
N PRO A 85 3.14 11.97 6.20
CA PRO A 85 3.65 13.21 5.63
C PRO A 85 2.58 14.02 4.87
N ASN A 86 1.70 13.34 4.12
CA ASN A 86 0.68 14.01 3.33
C ASN A 86 -0.37 14.74 4.19
N LEU A 87 -0.69 14.21 5.37
CA LEU A 87 -1.57 14.89 6.32
C LEU A 87 -0.89 16.14 6.88
N TYR A 88 0.42 16.09 7.15
CA TYR A 88 1.18 17.28 7.52
C TYR A 88 1.13 18.34 6.40
N LEU A 89 1.37 17.95 5.14
CA LEU A 89 1.31 18.87 4.00
C LEU A 89 -0.02 19.59 3.90
N SER A 90 -1.13 18.88 4.15
CA SER A 90 -2.47 19.48 4.13
C SER A 90 -2.65 20.60 5.17
N LYS A 91 -1.95 20.52 6.30
CA LYS A 91 -2.00 21.52 7.40
C LYS A 91 -1.11 22.73 7.14
N VAL A 92 -0.11 22.60 6.27
CA VAL A 92 0.75 23.73 5.89
C VAL A 92 0.02 24.67 4.92
N SER A 93 -1.04 24.19 4.26
CA SER A 93 -1.93 25.03 3.47
C SER A 93 -3.00 25.65 4.39
N ASP A 94 -3.14 26.98 4.40
CA ASP A 94 -4.14 27.74 5.18
C ASP A 94 -5.58 27.53 4.66
N SER A 95 -6.06 26.29 4.61
CA SER A 95 -7.28 25.88 3.92
C SER A 95 -8.08 24.85 4.74
N LEU A 96 -9.33 24.64 4.35
CA LEU A 96 -10.23 23.57 4.83
C LEU A 96 -9.76 22.16 4.41
N LEU A 97 -8.55 22.01 3.86
CA LEU A 97 -8.01 20.78 3.30
C LEU A 97 -7.71 19.66 4.32
N PRO A 98 -7.22 19.92 5.56
CA PRO A 98 -6.89 18.86 6.52
C PRO A 98 -8.01 17.85 6.83
N PRO A 99 -9.27 18.25 7.11
CA PRO A 99 -10.34 17.29 7.34
C PRO A 99 -10.65 16.44 6.11
N PHE A 100 -10.59 16.99 4.89
CA PHE A 100 -10.79 16.21 3.66
C PHE A 100 -9.68 15.19 3.43
N VAL A 101 -8.41 15.59 3.62
CA VAL A 101 -7.27 14.68 3.49
C VAL A 101 -7.32 13.58 4.56
N SER A 102 -7.69 13.93 5.79
CA SER A 102 -7.87 12.95 6.87
C SER A 102 -8.98 11.95 6.53
N ALA A 103 -10.12 12.42 6.04
CA ALA A 103 -11.22 11.56 5.62
C ALA A 103 -10.83 10.67 4.44
N ALA A 104 -10.11 11.21 3.44
CA ALA A 104 -9.63 10.43 2.30
C ALA A 104 -8.69 9.30 2.73
N ILE A 105 -7.72 9.58 3.60
CA ILE A 105 -6.80 8.57 4.14
C ILE A 105 -7.56 7.49 4.91
N LEU A 106 -8.52 7.87 5.75
CA LEU A 106 -9.33 6.91 6.50
C LEU A 106 -10.16 6.01 5.57
N LEU A 107 -10.79 6.59 4.53
CA LEU A 107 -11.56 5.83 3.56
C LEU A 107 -10.68 4.89 2.73
N GLU A 108 -9.50 5.34 2.33
CA GLU A 108 -8.51 4.53 1.61
C GLU A 108 -8.10 3.33 2.47
N MET A 109 -7.61 3.56 3.69
CA MET A 109 -7.21 2.51 4.63
C MET A 109 -8.35 1.54 4.93
N PHE A 110 -9.56 2.05 5.15
CA PHE A 110 -10.73 1.22 5.44
C PHE A 110 -11.09 0.32 4.25
N SER A 111 -11.07 0.86 3.02
CA SER A 111 -11.40 0.07 1.84
C SER A 111 -10.38 -1.05 1.58
N THR A 112 -9.09 -0.79 1.79
CA THR A 112 -8.04 -1.80 1.69
C THR A 112 -8.17 -2.88 2.76
N GLU A 113 -8.44 -2.48 4.02
CA GLU A 113 -8.62 -3.43 5.11
C GLU A 113 -9.80 -4.38 4.87
N ILE A 114 -10.94 -3.85 4.39
CA ILE A 114 -12.12 -4.68 4.09
C ILE A 114 -11.83 -5.68 2.95
N SER A 115 -11.07 -5.27 1.93
CA SER A 115 -10.59 -6.16 0.88
C SER A 115 -9.75 -7.29 1.46
N ASP A 116 -8.71 -6.96 2.22
CA ASP A 116 -7.75 -7.94 2.72
C ASP A 116 -8.41 -8.90 3.72
N LEU A 117 -9.30 -8.40 4.59
CA LEU A 117 -10.13 -9.22 5.47
C LEU A 117 -11.00 -10.20 4.69
N TYR A 118 -11.68 -9.75 3.63
CA TYR A 118 -12.49 -10.61 2.78
C TYR A 118 -11.65 -11.73 2.16
N SER A 119 -10.51 -11.39 1.56
CA SER A 119 -9.63 -12.34 0.87
C SER A 119 -9.04 -13.37 1.82
N ILE A 120 -8.54 -12.95 2.99
CA ILE A 120 -7.96 -13.86 3.99
C ILE A 120 -9.05 -14.73 4.61
N ALA A 121 -10.22 -14.17 4.94
CA ALA A 121 -11.32 -14.94 5.51
C ALA A 121 -11.84 -16.01 4.53
N LYS A 122 -11.90 -15.70 3.22
CA LYS A 122 -12.21 -16.68 2.17
C LYS A 122 -11.14 -17.76 2.04
N ALA A 123 -9.86 -17.39 2.10
CA ALA A 123 -8.76 -18.35 2.09
C ALA A 123 -8.83 -19.29 3.30
N PHE A 124 -9.10 -18.75 4.49
CA PHE A 124 -9.25 -19.55 5.72
C PHE A 124 -10.46 -20.47 5.66
N GLN A 125 -11.59 -19.98 5.14
CA GLN A 125 -12.79 -20.79 4.91
C GLN A 125 -12.48 -21.99 4.00
N PHE A 126 -11.72 -21.78 2.93
CA PHE A 126 -11.34 -22.85 2.00
C PHE A 126 -10.31 -23.83 2.60
N SER A 127 -9.24 -23.31 3.20
CA SER A 127 -8.11 -24.12 3.70
C SER A 127 -8.41 -24.84 5.01
N PHE A 128 -9.10 -24.19 5.95
CA PHE A 128 -9.35 -24.72 7.30
C PHE A 128 -10.80 -25.19 7.51
N LYS A 129 -11.66 -25.04 6.51
CA LYS A 129 -13.09 -25.41 6.56
C LYS A 129 -13.87 -24.75 7.72
N ILE A 130 -13.41 -23.59 8.18
CA ILE A 130 -14.13 -22.77 9.18
C ILE A 130 -15.16 -21.87 8.50
N SER A 131 -16.20 -21.45 9.22
CA SER A 131 -17.18 -20.52 8.66
C SER A 131 -16.53 -19.16 8.39
N TYR A 132 -17.02 -18.44 7.37
CA TYR A 132 -16.52 -17.12 6.99
C TYR A 132 -16.55 -16.12 8.16
N ILE A 133 -17.63 -16.11 8.93
CA ILE A 133 -17.79 -15.23 10.10
C ILE A 133 -16.75 -15.57 11.19
N ASN A 134 -16.51 -16.86 11.45
CA ASN A 134 -15.51 -17.26 12.44
C ASN A 134 -14.10 -16.87 11.97
N ALA A 135 -13.79 -17.03 10.68
CA ALA A 135 -12.53 -16.58 10.11
C ALA A 135 -12.33 -15.07 10.30
N LEU A 136 -13.34 -14.26 9.98
CA LEU A 136 -13.29 -12.80 10.19
C LEU A 136 -13.01 -12.45 11.65
N ILE A 137 -13.75 -13.04 12.60
CA ILE A 137 -13.56 -12.76 14.03
C ILE A 137 -12.13 -13.11 14.46
N ILE A 138 -11.61 -14.26 14.04
CA ILE A 138 -10.24 -14.68 14.36
C ILE A 138 -9.22 -13.69 13.81
N ILE A 139 -9.35 -13.29 12.54
CA ILE A 139 -8.41 -12.37 11.89
C ILE A 139 -8.43 -11.00 12.58
N ILE A 140 -9.62 -10.46 12.88
CA ILE A 140 -9.77 -9.17 13.57
C ILE A 140 -9.20 -9.24 14.99
N LEU A 141 -9.51 -10.27 15.76
CA LEU A 141 -8.96 -10.42 17.11
C LEU A 141 -7.43 -10.55 17.09
N PHE A 142 -6.89 -11.22 16.08
CA PHE A 142 -5.45 -11.35 15.89
C PHE A 142 -4.78 -10.05 15.42
N SER A 143 -5.48 -9.15 14.71
CA SER A 143 -4.91 -7.90 14.22
C SER A 143 -4.83 -6.79 15.29
N ILE A 144 -5.71 -6.82 16.31
CA ILE A 144 -5.77 -5.79 17.38
C ILE A 144 -4.42 -5.50 18.05
N PRO A 145 -3.61 -6.50 18.48
CA PRO A 145 -2.32 -6.22 19.12
C PRO A 145 -1.36 -5.40 18.25
N PHE A 146 -1.44 -5.56 16.93
CA PHE A 146 -0.56 -4.86 15.99
C PHE A 146 -0.91 -3.37 15.86
N ALA A 147 -2.15 -2.98 16.16
CA ALA A 147 -2.57 -1.57 16.13
C ALA A 147 -1.81 -0.68 17.13
N PHE A 148 -1.19 -1.28 18.17
CA PHE A 148 -0.44 -0.55 19.20
C PHE A 148 1.05 -0.31 18.88
N ILE A 149 1.58 -0.88 17.79
CA ILE A 149 3.01 -0.83 17.45
C ILE A 149 3.45 0.55 16.90
N GLY A 150 2.48 1.36 16.45
CA GLY A 150 2.71 2.63 15.77
C GLY A 150 2.91 2.45 14.27
N PHE A 151 2.38 3.37 13.46
CA PHE A 151 2.29 3.22 12.01
C PHE A 151 3.67 3.08 11.36
N SER A 152 4.61 3.97 11.67
CA SER A 152 5.94 3.97 11.07
C SER A 152 6.76 2.72 11.40
N ASN A 153 6.64 2.18 12.62
CA ASN A 153 7.30 0.93 12.99
C ASN A 153 6.69 -0.25 12.27
N LEU A 154 5.36 -0.28 12.17
CA LEU A 154 4.64 -1.35 11.51
C LEU A 154 5.04 -1.44 10.03
N ILE A 155 4.98 -0.34 9.28
CA ILE A 155 5.36 -0.35 7.85
C ILE A 155 6.84 -0.70 7.65
N ASN A 156 7.74 -0.26 8.54
CA ASN A 156 9.17 -0.57 8.44
C ASN A 156 9.47 -2.07 8.56
N ILE A 157 8.63 -2.81 9.31
CA ILE A 157 8.74 -4.26 9.46
C ILE A 157 7.98 -4.98 8.35
N LEU A 158 6.73 -4.56 8.08
CA LEU A 158 5.84 -5.26 7.17
C LEU A 158 6.25 -5.10 5.71
N TYR A 159 6.68 -3.90 5.28
CA TYR A 159 6.97 -3.66 3.85
C TYR A 159 8.10 -4.56 3.33
N PRO A 160 9.25 -4.73 4.01
CA PRO A 160 10.27 -5.66 3.54
C PRO A 160 9.81 -7.11 3.57
N ALA A 161 9.13 -7.53 4.64
CA ALA A 161 8.70 -8.92 4.84
C ALA A 161 7.64 -9.33 3.80
N PHE A 162 6.55 -8.59 3.71
CA PHE A 162 5.48 -8.86 2.75
C PHE A 162 5.89 -8.52 1.32
N GLY A 163 6.74 -7.52 1.11
CA GLY A 163 7.31 -7.23 -0.21
C GLY A 163 8.12 -8.41 -0.76
N ALA A 164 8.95 -9.06 0.07
CA ALA A 164 9.70 -10.23 -0.35
C ALA A 164 8.78 -11.43 -0.66
N ALA A 165 7.78 -11.68 0.19
CA ALA A 165 6.76 -12.69 -0.07
C ALA A 165 5.97 -12.39 -1.36
N GLY A 166 5.69 -11.12 -1.63
CA GLY A 166 5.02 -10.69 -2.83
C GLY A 166 5.85 -10.93 -4.09
N ILE A 167 7.17 -10.78 -4.04
CA ILE A 167 8.03 -11.03 -5.21
C ILE A 167 7.91 -12.50 -5.59
N LEU A 168 7.93 -13.40 -4.61
CA LEU A 168 7.73 -14.83 -4.81
C LEU A 168 6.33 -15.13 -5.38
N PHE A 169 5.29 -14.47 -4.85
CA PHE A 169 3.94 -14.59 -5.36
C PHE A 169 3.82 -14.15 -6.83
N CYS A 170 4.31 -12.96 -7.17
CA CYS A 170 4.31 -12.45 -8.54
C CYS A 170 5.09 -13.36 -9.50
N ALA A 171 6.27 -13.83 -9.08
CA ALA A 171 7.08 -14.77 -9.86
C ALA A 171 6.34 -16.10 -10.09
N ALA A 172 5.70 -16.64 -9.06
CA ALA A 172 4.90 -17.87 -9.18
C ALA A 172 3.72 -17.69 -10.14
N CYS A 173 3.04 -16.54 -10.10
CA CYS A 173 1.97 -16.20 -11.04
C CYS A 173 2.50 -16.12 -12.49
N MET A 174 3.63 -15.47 -12.72
CA MET A 174 4.26 -15.39 -14.05
C MET A 174 4.62 -16.77 -14.61
N VAL A 175 5.31 -17.60 -13.82
CA VAL A 175 5.69 -18.96 -14.24
C VAL A 175 4.46 -19.82 -14.53
N LYS A 176 3.40 -19.70 -13.74
CA LYS A 176 2.16 -20.45 -13.97
C LYS A 176 1.40 -19.96 -15.21
N TYR A 177 1.44 -18.67 -15.50
CA TYR A 177 0.83 -18.09 -16.70
C TYR A 177 1.49 -18.62 -17.97
N ASP A 178 2.83 -18.60 -18.03
CA ASP A 178 3.59 -19.09 -19.19
C ASP A 178 3.39 -20.59 -19.47
N ARG A 179 3.11 -21.40 -18.44
CA ARG A 179 2.81 -22.84 -18.60
C ARG A 179 1.39 -23.13 -19.07
N ASN A 180 0.47 -22.17 -19.00
CA ASN A 180 -0.94 -22.32 -19.41
C ASN A 180 -1.24 -21.62 -20.75
N LEU A 181 -0.24 -20.99 -21.38
CA LEU A 181 -0.26 -20.49 -22.75
C LEU A 181 0.20 -21.60 -23.71
#